data_AF-A0A2M8NVB2-F1
#
_entry.id   AF-A0A2M8NVB2-F1
#
_cell.length_a   1.000
_cell.length_b   1.000
_cell.length_c   1.000
_cell.angle_alpha   90.00
_cell.angle_beta   90.00
_cell.angle_gamma   90.00
#
_symmetry.space_group_name_H-M   'P 1'
#
loop_
_entity.id
_entity.type
_entity.pdbx_description
1 polymer ?
#
loop_
_entity_poly.entity_id
_entity_poly.type
_entity_poly.pdbx_seq_one_letter_code
_entity_poly.pdbx_strand_id
1 'polypeptide(L)'
;MLNIYVSYRKEDNPLLVRRIYDTLVREFGSSSVIKDVYYARDILKPDAPNPIGEVQWAINRSDVMLVIIGRYWFTDRAGNRLLADPNDLILRELSFAFTRKGLPIIPVLIDDAKAPTEAQLGPALKILAFKNAAVVRDGSDFERDMMRLIDQLNKLVSGQISGIRALTENEPRDETGDFDANLLQRRKVITMLGLAVGGLIGLAILAFLLLQSIPK
;
A
#
# COMPACT_ATOMS: atom_id res chain seq x y z
N MET A 1 16.64 10.37 -4.47
CA MET A 1 16.62 8.92 -4.18
C MET A 1 15.29 8.38 -4.67
N LEU A 2 15.27 7.16 -5.23
CA LEU A 2 14.06 6.53 -5.78
C LEU A 2 13.39 5.71 -4.67
N ASN A 3 12.12 5.99 -4.38
CA ASN A 3 11.32 5.18 -3.47
C ASN A 3 10.51 4.15 -4.27
N ILE A 4 10.72 2.87 -3.99
CA ILE A 4 10.13 1.74 -4.71
C ILE A 4 9.13 1.04 -3.79
N TYR A 5 7.86 0.99 -4.20
CA TYR A 5 6.87 0.13 -3.57
C TYR A 5 6.84 -1.23 -4.27
N VAL A 6 6.99 -2.32 -3.54
CA VAL A 6 6.89 -3.70 -4.07
C VAL A 6 5.62 -4.35 -3.57
N SER A 7 4.66 -4.46 -4.48
CA SER A 7 3.43 -5.23 -4.32
C SER A 7 3.65 -6.66 -4.78
N TYR A 8 3.27 -7.63 -3.97
CA TYR A 8 3.38 -9.04 -4.32
C TYR A 8 2.36 -9.86 -3.54
N ARG A 9 2.01 -11.03 -4.06
CA ARG A 9 1.20 -12.00 -3.34
C ARG A 9 2.12 -12.97 -2.59
N LYS A 10 1.87 -13.21 -1.30
CA LYS A 10 2.74 -14.03 -0.44
C LYS A 10 2.89 -15.47 -0.94
N GLU A 11 1.86 -15.98 -1.62
CA GLU A 11 1.80 -17.31 -2.23
C GLU A 11 2.64 -17.42 -3.50
N ASP A 12 2.98 -16.29 -4.15
CA ASP A 12 3.78 -16.23 -5.38
C ASP A 12 5.27 -16.27 -5.05
N ASN A 13 5.83 -17.49 -5.06
CA ASN A 13 7.27 -17.78 -4.94
C ASN A 13 8.04 -16.84 -3.98
N PRO A 14 7.86 -17.05 -2.66
CA PRO A 14 8.40 -16.14 -1.66
C PRO A 14 9.93 -16.04 -1.69
N LEU A 15 10.64 -17.07 -2.16
CA LEU A 15 12.09 -17.06 -2.28
C LEU A 15 12.56 -16.15 -3.41
N LEU A 16 11.94 -16.24 -4.59
CA LEU A 16 12.28 -15.36 -5.71
C LEU A 16 11.90 -13.91 -5.41
N VAL A 17 10.72 -13.66 -4.83
CA VAL A 17 10.32 -12.33 -4.37
C VAL A 17 11.33 -11.77 -3.37
N ARG A 18 11.78 -12.59 -2.41
CA ARG A 18 12.81 -12.18 -1.44
C ARG A 18 14.11 -11.80 -2.15
N ARG A 19 14.56 -12.61 -3.11
CA ARG A 19 15.78 -12.36 -3.89
C ARG A 19 15.68 -11.07 -4.72
N ILE A 20 14.54 -10.80 -5.35
CA ILE A 20 14.25 -9.53 -6.04
C ILE A 20 14.37 -8.37 -5.06
N TYR A 21 13.71 -8.46 -3.91
CA TYR A 21 13.74 -7.43 -2.88
C TYR A 21 15.18 -7.15 -2.38
N ASP A 22 15.92 -8.19 -2.01
CA ASP A 22 17.28 -8.03 -1.50
C ASP A 22 18.21 -7.42 -2.56
N THR A 23 17.98 -7.73 -3.83
CA THR A 23 18.72 -7.13 -4.96
C THR A 23 18.39 -5.65 -5.13
N LEU A 24 17.11 -5.27 -5.03
CA LEU A 24 16.69 -3.86 -5.06
C LEU A 24 17.24 -3.08 -3.86
N VAL A 25 17.23 -3.68 -2.66
CA VAL A 25 17.81 -3.06 -1.46
C VAL A 25 19.31 -2.85 -1.59
N ARG A 26 20.02 -3.83 -2.17
CA ARG A 26 21.46 -3.71 -2.44
C ARG A 26 21.78 -2.55 -3.38
N GLU A 27 20.93 -2.29 -4.37
CA GLU A 27 21.13 -1.24 -5.37
C GLU A 27 20.67 0.15 -4.88
N PHE A 28 19.46 0.24 -4.33
CA PHE A 28 18.81 1.51 -4.01
C PHE A 28 18.86 1.89 -2.52
N GLY A 29 19.26 0.96 -1.66
CA GLY A 29 19.27 1.13 -0.20
C GLY A 29 17.98 0.65 0.47
N SER A 30 18.09 0.21 1.73
CA SER A 30 16.97 -0.36 2.49
C SER A 30 15.86 0.63 2.81
N SER A 31 16.17 1.92 2.93
CA SER A 31 15.18 2.99 3.14
C SER A 31 14.37 3.31 1.90
N SER A 32 14.83 2.87 0.73
CA SER A 32 14.23 3.18 -0.57
C SER A 32 13.30 2.08 -1.08
N VAL A 33 13.29 0.89 -0.49
CA VAL A 33 12.45 -0.23 -0.95
C VAL A 33 11.44 -0.60 0.12
N ILE A 34 10.19 -0.21 -0.10
CA ILE A 34 9.06 -0.54 0.75
C ILE A 34 8.39 -1.78 0.16
N LYS A 35 8.17 -2.80 0.99
CA LYS A 35 7.36 -3.96 0.61
C LYS A 35 6.43 -4.31 1.76
N ASP A 36 5.43 -5.14 1.45
CA ASP A 36 4.82 -6.00 2.46
C ASP A 36 4.00 -5.26 3.54
N VAL A 37 3.46 -4.08 3.24
CA VAL A 37 2.69 -3.32 4.25
C VAL A 37 1.46 -4.12 4.72
N TYR A 38 0.85 -4.93 3.84
CA TYR A 38 -0.26 -5.79 4.21
C TYR A 38 0.15 -7.13 4.87
N TYR A 39 1.15 -7.87 4.38
CA TYR A 39 1.50 -9.19 4.96
C TYR A 39 2.50 -9.11 6.11
N ALA A 40 3.25 -8.01 6.24
CA ALA A 40 4.07 -7.76 7.43
C ALA A 40 3.20 -7.51 8.68
N ARG A 41 1.88 -7.28 8.52
CA ARG A 41 0.95 -7.19 9.66
C ARG A 41 0.74 -8.51 10.39
N ASP A 42 0.87 -9.64 9.71
CA ASP A 42 0.81 -10.96 10.35
C ASP A 42 1.96 -11.15 11.36
N ILE A 43 3.03 -10.35 11.24
CA ILE A 43 4.30 -10.56 11.97
C ILE A 43 4.68 -9.36 12.84
N LEU A 44 4.44 -8.11 12.42
CA LEU A 44 5.04 -6.93 13.04
C LEU A 44 4.07 -6.09 13.88
N LYS A 45 2.77 -5.97 13.52
CA LYS A 45 1.79 -5.14 14.25
C LYS A 45 0.33 -5.62 14.06
N PRO A 46 -0.11 -6.65 14.82
CA PRO A 46 -1.49 -7.12 14.77
C PRO A 46 -2.52 -6.04 15.13
N ASP A 47 -2.09 -5.02 15.88
CA ASP A 47 -2.89 -3.96 16.48
C ASP A 47 -2.84 -2.61 15.73
N ALA A 48 -2.22 -2.56 14.54
CA ALA A 48 -2.15 -1.34 13.74
C ALA A 48 -3.56 -0.75 13.50
N PRO A 49 -3.88 0.46 14.00
CA PRO A 49 -5.24 0.97 14.07
C PRO A 49 -5.84 1.36 12.71
N ASN A 50 -5.01 1.53 11.66
CA ASN A 50 -5.47 1.83 10.30
C ASN A 50 -4.52 1.28 9.23
N PRO A 51 -4.62 0.00 8.86
CA PRO A 51 -3.74 -0.62 7.86
C PRO A 51 -3.90 -0.05 6.44
N ILE A 52 -5.11 0.37 6.11
CA ILE A 52 -5.40 0.99 4.82
C ILE A 52 -4.61 2.29 4.71
N GLY A 53 -4.60 3.09 5.79
CA GLY A 53 -3.86 4.35 5.85
C GLY A 53 -2.35 4.17 5.69
N GLU A 54 -1.76 3.12 6.27
CA GLU A 54 -0.32 2.84 6.14
C GLU A 54 0.07 2.50 4.70
N VAL A 55 -0.74 1.69 4.03
CA VAL A 55 -0.54 1.33 2.61
C VAL A 55 -0.66 2.57 1.73
N GLN A 56 -1.69 3.39 1.97
CA GLN A 56 -1.88 4.64 1.23
C GLN A 56 -0.72 5.61 1.43
N TRP A 57 -0.25 5.75 2.67
CA TRP A 57 0.91 6.56 3.03
C TRP A 57 2.18 6.10 2.30
N ALA A 58 2.42 4.79 2.25
CA ALA A 58 3.58 4.21 1.58
C ALA A 58 3.52 4.41 0.07
N ILE A 59 2.36 4.15 -0.55
CA ILE A 59 2.14 4.36 -1.98
C ILE A 59 2.32 5.84 -2.34
N ASN A 60 1.83 6.77 -1.53
CA ASN A 60 1.96 8.22 -1.78
C ASN A 60 3.41 8.71 -1.76
N ARG A 61 4.29 8.07 -0.97
CA ARG A 61 5.72 8.41 -0.87
C ARG A 61 6.60 7.71 -1.90
N SER A 62 6.04 6.80 -2.68
CA SER A 62 6.79 6.01 -3.65
C SER A 62 6.94 6.76 -4.97
N ASP A 63 8.06 6.61 -5.66
CA ASP A 63 8.27 7.17 -6.99
C ASP A 63 7.90 6.17 -8.10
N VAL A 64 7.84 4.88 -7.77
CA VAL A 64 7.47 3.78 -8.66
C VAL A 64 6.86 2.63 -7.84
N MET A 65 5.94 1.91 -8.44
CA MET A 65 5.38 0.67 -7.89
C MET A 65 5.71 -0.51 -8.80
N LEU A 66 6.30 -1.55 -8.22
CA LEU A 66 6.49 -2.85 -8.85
C LEU A 66 5.38 -3.79 -8.40
N VAL A 67 4.73 -4.45 -9.36
CA VAL A 67 3.66 -5.43 -9.09
C VAL A 67 4.17 -6.78 -9.50
N ILE A 68 4.62 -7.59 -8.54
CA ILE A 68 5.09 -8.94 -8.80
C ILE A 68 3.89 -9.85 -9.03
N ILE A 69 3.86 -10.49 -10.19
CA ILE A 69 2.78 -11.35 -10.66
C ILE A 69 3.38 -12.74 -10.90
N GLY A 70 3.03 -13.68 -10.02
CA GLY A 70 3.37 -15.09 -10.16
C GLY A 70 2.18 -15.96 -10.55
N ARG A 71 2.35 -17.27 -10.40
CA ARG A 71 1.38 -18.30 -10.80
C ARG A 71 0.04 -18.22 -10.06
N TYR A 72 0.05 -17.80 -8.80
CA TYR A 72 -1.10 -17.77 -7.90
C TYR A 72 -1.72 -16.38 -7.78
N TRP A 73 -1.30 -15.43 -8.61
CA TRP A 73 -1.73 -14.03 -8.51
C TRP A 73 -3.24 -13.83 -8.70
N PHE A 74 -3.84 -14.57 -9.64
CA PHE A 74 -5.27 -14.52 -9.96
C PHE A 74 -6.11 -15.56 -9.21
N THR A 75 -5.50 -16.70 -8.91
CA THR A 75 -6.20 -17.88 -8.41
C THR A 75 -5.33 -18.57 -7.38
N ASP A 76 -5.85 -18.74 -6.17
CA ASP A 76 -5.13 -19.40 -5.10
C ASP A 76 -5.00 -20.92 -5.35
N ARG A 77 -4.34 -21.61 -4.42
CA ARG A 77 -4.18 -23.07 -4.49
C ARG A 77 -5.48 -23.85 -4.32
N ALA A 78 -6.53 -23.22 -3.78
CA ALA A 78 -7.86 -23.80 -3.63
C ALA A 78 -8.75 -23.55 -4.86
N GLY A 79 -8.29 -22.77 -5.85
CA GLY A 79 -9.04 -22.46 -7.06
C GLY A 79 -9.90 -21.20 -6.96
N ASN A 80 -9.81 -20.43 -5.87
CA ASN A 80 -10.62 -19.22 -5.71
C ASN A 80 -10.07 -18.08 -6.55
N ARG A 81 -10.97 -17.34 -7.23
CA ARG A 81 -10.61 -16.15 -8.01
C ARG A 81 -10.39 -14.96 -7.08
N LEU A 82 -9.13 -14.61 -6.84
CA LEU A 82 -8.75 -13.64 -5.81
C LEU A 82 -9.17 -12.21 -6.17
N LEU A 83 -8.91 -11.75 -7.40
CA LEU A 83 -9.27 -10.39 -7.81
C LEU A 83 -10.78 -10.14 -7.98
N ALA A 84 -11.61 -11.18 -7.86
CA ALA A 84 -13.06 -11.05 -7.81
C ALA A 84 -13.57 -10.83 -6.38
N ASP A 85 -12.75 -11.10 -5.35
CA ASP A 85 -13.07 -10.83 -3.96
C ASP A 85 -12.79 -9.35 -3.64
N PRO A 86 -13.80 -8.55 -3.23
CA PRO A 86 -13.59 -7.15 -2.85
C PRO A 86 -12.64 -6.98 -1.65
N ASN A 87 -12.39 -8.04 -0.88
CA ASN A 87 -11.47 -8.02 0.26
C ASN A 87 -10.02 -8.36 -0.12
N ASP A 88 -9.75 -8.76 -1.36
CA ASP A 88 -8.40 -9.07 -1.80
C ASP A 88 -7.47 -7.87 -1.64
N LEU A 89 -6.34 -8.10 -0.98
CA LEU A 89 -5.43 -7.03 -0.59
C LEU A 89 -4.73 -6.41 -1.81
N ILE A 90 -4.39 -7.22 -2.81
CA ILE A 90 -3.79 -6.76 -4.06
C ILE A 90 -4.78 -5.88 -4.85
N LEU A 91 -6.04 -6.31 -4.94
CA LEU A 91 -7.09 -5.52 -5.57
C LEU A 91 -7.21 -4.13 -4.92
N ARG A 92 -7.25 -4.08 -3.59
CA ARG A 92 -7.40 -2.82 -2.84
C ARG A 92 -6.18 -1.91 -2.99
N GLU A 93 -4.99 -2.49 -2.87
CA GLU A 93 -3.73 -1.77 -2.99
C GLU A 93 -3.56 -1.16 -4.39
N LEU A 94 -3.77 -1.95 -5.45
CA LEU A 94 -3.65 -1.47 -6.82
C LEU A 94 -4.75 -0.50 -7.20
N SER A 95 -5.97 -0.71 -6.72
CA SER A 95 -7.06 0.25 -6.94
C SER A 95 -6.68 1.61 -6.39
N PHE A 96 -6.10 1.68 -5.19
CA PHE A 96 -5.59 2.93 -4.65
C PHE A 96 -4.41 3.48 -5.46
N ALA A 97 -3.43 2.64 -5.81
CA ALA A 97 -2.27 3.07 -6.59
C ALA A 97 -2.67 3.71 -7.94
N PHE A 98 -3.71 3.19 -8.60
CA PHE A 98 -4.24 3.76 -9.83
C PHE A 98 -4.98 5.09 -9.64
N THR A 99 -5.46 5.40 -8.43
CA THR A 99 -5.98 6.75 -8.14
C THR A 99 -4.88 7.79 -7.98
N ARG A 100 -3.65 7.37 -7.67
CA ARG A 100 -2.50 8.26 -7.56
C ARG A 100 -1.98 8.63 -8.95
N LYS A 101 -2.23 9.88 -9.35
CA LYS A 101 -1.76 10.40 -10.62
C LYS A 101 -0.23 10.37 -10.70
N GLY A 102 0.28 10.01 -11.87
CA GLY A 102 1.71 10.07 -12.17
C GLY A 102 2.56 8.94 -11.58
N LEU A 103 2.01 8.05 -10.74
CA LEU A 103 2.75 6.90 -10.22
C LEU A 103 3.00 5.87 -11.35
N PRO A 104 4.27 5.65 -11.77
CA PRO A 104 4.60 4.57 -12.68
C PRO A 104 4.35 3.23 -11.97
N ILE A 105 3.59 2.35 -12.64
CA ILE A 105 3.31 0.99 -12.18
C ILE A 105 3.91 0.04 -13.21
N ILE A 106 4.82 -0.82 -12.77
CA ILE A 106 5.53 -1.80 -13.60
C ILE A 106 5.15 -3.21 -13.14
N PRO A 107 4.38 -3.96 -13.95
CA PRO A 107 4.22 -5.39 -13.74
C PRO A 107 5.56 -6.11 -13.84
N VAL A 108 5.83 -7.03 -12.93
CA VAL A 108 7.02 -7.90 -12.92
C VAL A 108 6.54 -9.34 -12.93
N LEU A 109 6.69 -10.01 -14.08
CA LEU A 109 6.30 -11.40 -14.26
C LEU A 109 7.40 -12.33 -13.74
N ILE A 110 7.00 -13.31 -12.94
CA ILE A 110 7.88 -14.37 -12.42
C ILE A 110 7.29 -15.75 -12.69
N ASP A 111 8.08 -16.82 -12.58
CA ASP A 111 7.65 -18.22 -12.72
C ASP A 111 6.82 -18.52 -13.99
N ASP A 112 7.24 -17.91 -15.11
CA ASP A 112 6.56 -17.98 -16.41
C ASP A 112 5.10 -17.47 -16.38
N ALA A 113 4.76 -16.63 -15.40
CA ALA A 113 3.49 -15.93 -15.38
C ALA A 113 3.31 -15.12 -16.67
N LYS A 114 2.08 -15.14 -17.19
CA LYS A 114 1.72 -14.37 -18.38
C LYS A 114 1.25 -12.99 -17.98
N ALA A 115 1.45 -12.03 -18.88
CA ALA A 115 0.88 -10.71 -18.73
C ALA A 115 -0.64 -10.82 -18.54
N PRO A 116 -1.21 -10.13 -17.53
CA PRO A 116 -2.65 -10.07 -17.31
C PRO A 116 -3.43 -9.61 -18.54
N THR A 117 -4.54 -10.26 -18.83
CA THR A 117 -5.55 -9.74 -19.76
C THR A 117 -6.59 -8.88 -19.03
N GLU A 118 -7.26 -7.97 -19.73
CA GLU A 118 -8.33 -7.15 -19.16
C GLU A 118 -9.44 -7.99 -18.52
N ALA A 119 -9.81 -9.11 -19.16
CA ALA A 119 -10.83 -10.02 -18.68
C ALA A 119 -10.47 -10.68 -17.34
N GLN A 120 -9.18 -10.89 -17.07
CA GLN A 120 -8.71 -11.47 -15.81
C GLN A 120 -8.64 -10.42 -14.68
N LEU A 121 -8.38 -9.16 -15.02
CA LEU A 121 -8.16 -8.06 -14.06
C LEU A 121 -9.45 -7.41 -13.55
N GLY A 122 -10.51 -7.44 -14.37
CA GLY A 122 -11.75 -6.73 -14.06
C GLY A 122 -11.63 -5.20 -14.18
N PRO A 123 -12.75 -4.46 -13.99
CA PRO A 123 -12.83 -3.04 -14.34
C PRO A 123 -11.85 -2.14 -13.58
N ALA A 124 -11.59 -2.44 -12.30
CA ALA A 124 -10.74 -1.61 -11.44
C ALA A 124 -9.26 -1.66 -11.85
N LEU A 125 -8.79 -2.80 -12.37
CA LEU A 125 -7.38 -3.02 -12.67
C LEU A 125 -7.08 -3.17 -14.16
N LYS A 126 -8.08 -3.08 -15.06
CA LYS A 126 -7.91 -3.30 -16.51
C LYS A 126 -6.73 -2.54 -17.13
N ILE A 127 -6.42 -1.36 -16.61
CA ILE A 127 -5.32 -0.53 -17.10
C ILE A 127 -3.93 -1.20 -16.93
N LEU A 128 -3.80 -2.15 -15.99
CA LEU A 128 -2.59 -2.93 -15.78
C LEU A 128 -2.25 -3.79 -17.01
N ALA A 129 -3.24 -4.26 -17.78
CA ALA A 129 -3.02 -5.04 -19.00
C ALA A 129 -2.24 -4.27 -20.08
N PHE A 130 -2.28 -2.94 -20.04
CA PHE A 130 -1.61 -2.07 -21.01
C PHE A 130 -0.24 -1.57 -20.52
N LYS A 131 0.22 -2.02 -19.35
CA LYS A 131 1.54 -1.65 -18.83
C LYS A 131 2.60 -2.61 -19.36
N ASN A 132 3.76 -2.05 -19.72
CA ASN A 132 4.91 -2.86 -20.11
C ASN A 132 5.40 -3.66 -18.91
N ALA A 133 5.38 -4.99 -19.05
CA ALA A 133 5.84 -5.88 -18.01
C ALA A 133 7.35 -6.13 -18.13
N ALA A 134 8.05 -6.09 -17.00
CA ALA A 134 9.36 -6.71 -16.86
C ALA A 134 9.18 -8.21 -16.60
N VAL A 135 10.18 -9.01 -16.98
CA VAL A 135 10.22 -10.44 -16.69
C VAL A 135 11.46 -10.70 -15.84
N VAL A 136 11.29 -11.38 -14.72
CA VAL A 136 12.39 -11.83 -13.86
C VAL A 136 12.29 -13.34 -13.68
N ARG A 137 13.22 -14.05 -14.34
CA ARG A 137 13.34 -15.51 -14.21
C ARG A 137 14.32 -15.86 -13.11
N ASP A 138 14.10 -17.01 -12.46
CA ASP A 138 15.07 -17.54 -11.49
C ASP A 138 16.27 -18.22 -12.19
N GLY A 139 17.21 -18.72 -11.41
CA GLY A 139 18.37 -19.46 -11.89
C GLY A 139 19.40 -18.57 -12.60
N SER A 140 19.90 -19.03 -13.75
CA SER A 140 20.99 -18.38 -14.49
C SER A 140 20.61 -17.04 -15.13
N ASP A 141 19.32 -16.80 -15.35
CA ASP A 141 18.82 -15.61 -16.02
C ASP A 141 18.57 -14.45 -15.04
N PHE A 142 18.49 -14.74 -13.74
CA PHE A 142 18.07 -13.80 -12.70
C PHE A 142 18.87 -12.49 -12.72
N GLU A 143 20.20 -12.57 -12.68
CA GLU A 143 21.04 -11.36 -12.60
C GLU A 143 20.85 -10.47 -13.83
N ARG A 144 20.74 -11.08 -15.02
CA ARG A 144 20.53 -10.35 -16.27
C ARG A 144 19.17 -9.66 -16.31
N ASP A 145 18.12 -10.39 -15.91
CA ASP A 145 16.76 -9.87 -15.90
C ASP A 145 16.61 -8.75 -14.83
N MET A 146 17.22 -8.91 -13.66
CA MET A 146 17.27 -7.87 -12.63
C MET A 146 18.03 -6.62 -13.08
N MET A 147 19.18 -6.78 -13.75
CA MET A 147 19.92 -5.62 -14.29
C MET A 147 19.09 -4.83 -15.30
N ARG A 148 18.28 -5.50 -16.13
CA ARG A 148 17.35 -4.82 -17.04
C ARG A 148 16.27 -4.04 -16.30
N LEU A 149 15.69 -4.63 -15.25
CA LEU A 149 14.72 -3.94 -14.39
C LEU A 149 15.36 -2.73 -13.69
N ILE A 150 16.55 -2.88 -13.13
CA ILE A 150 17.30 -1.80 -12.48
C ILE A 150 17.62 -0.67 -13.46
N ASP A 151 18.05 -0.98 -14.69
CA ASP A 151 18.28 0.02 -15.73
C ASP A 151 16.99 0.79 -16.09
N GLN A 152 15.85 0.09 -16.19
CA GLN A 152 14.54 0.74 -16.38
C GLN A 152 14.18 1.67 -15.21
N LEU A 153 14.45 1.25 -13.97
CA LEU A 153 14.22 2.06 -12.77
C LEU A 153 15.14 3.28 -12.72
N ASN A 154 16.42 3.14 -13.07
CA ASN A 154 17.37 4.24 -13.13
C ASN A 154 16.98 5.29 -14.19
N LYS A 155 16.38 4.87 -15.31
CA LYS A 155 15.83 5.79 -16.32
C LYS A 155 14.65 6.63 -15.82
N LEU A 156 13.88 6.14 -14.85
CA LEU A 156 12.86 6.93 -14.17
C LEU A 156 13.49 8.04 -13.32
N VAL A 157 14.60 7.73 -12.62
CA VAL A 157 15.34 8.68 -11.76
C VAL A 157 16.02 9.78 -12.59
N SER A 158 16.60 9.43 -13.73
CA SER A 158 17.35 10.37 -14.57
C SER A 158 16.47 11.34 -15.36
N GLY A 159 15.13 11.20 -15.31
CA GLY A 159 14.20 12.04 -16.06
C GLY A 159 14.24 11.83 -17.58
N GLN A 160 14.92 10.78 -18.05
CA GLN A 160 14.99 10.42 -19.47
C GLN A 160 13.65 9.87 -20.00
N ILE A 161 12.70 9.55 -19.11
CA ILE A 161 11.28 9.40 -19.44
C ILE A 161 10.61 10.77 -19.18
N SER A 162 10.80 11.70 -20.11
CA SER A 162 10.52 13.14 -19.97
C SER A 162 9.05 13.53 -19.78
N GLY A 163 8.11 12.57 -19.69
CA GLY A 163 6.68 12.84 -19.50
C GLY A 163 6.21 12.91 -18.05
N ILE A 164 6.99 12.46 -17.07
CA ILE A 164 6.52 12.30 -15.67
C ILE A 164 7.09 13.39 -14.75
N ARG A 165 8.37 13.75 -14.91
CA ARG A 165 9.05 14.69 -14.00
C ARG A 165 8.50 16.12 -14.05
N ALA A 166 8.06 16.57 -15.23
CA ALA A 166 7.46 17.90 -15.44
C ALA A 166 6.07 18.06 -14.80
N LEU A 167 5.38 16.96 -14.46
CA LEU A 167 4.08 16.98 -13.76
C LEU A 167 4.24 16.88 -12.24
N THR A 168 5.37 16.39 -11.74
CA THR A 168 5.65 16.25 -10.31
C THR A 168 6.39 17.43 -9.69
N GLU A 169 7.08 18.25 -10.48
CA GLU A 169 7.84 19.41 -9.97
C GLU A 169 6.97 20.66 -9.70
N ASN A 170 5.69 20.65 -10.08
CA ASN A 170 4.75 21.78 -9.85
C ASN A 170 3.70 21.54 -8.76
N GLU A 171 3.67 20.36 -8.11
CA GLU A 171 2.89 20.17 -6.89
C GLU A 171 3.82 20.37 -5.68
N PRO A 172 3.51 21.28 -4.74
CA PRO A 172 4.28 21.35 -3.50
C PRO A 172 4.22 19.98 -2.84
N ARG A 173 5.38 19.33 -2.69
CA ARG A 173 5.51 18.20 -1.77
C ARG A 173 5.10 18.74 -0.41
N ASP A 174 3.94 18.28 0.05
CA ASP A 174 3.50 18.59 1.40
C ASP A 174 4.48 17.89 2.37
N GLU A 175 5.47 18.67 2.82
CA GLU A 175 6.44 18.26 3.83
C GLU A 175 5.79 18.17 5.22
N THR A 176 4.49 18.48 5.38
CA THR A 176 3.75 18.19 6.61
C THR A 176 3.13 16.81 6.61
N GLY A 177 4.00 15.82 6.61
CA GLY A 177 3.67 14.43 6.89
C GLY A 177 4.33 13.93 8.16
N ASP A 178 4.56 14.81 9.14
CA ASP A 178 4.77 14.38 10.52
C ASP A 178 3.44 13.75 10.97
N PHE A 179 3.47 12.49 11.37
CA PHE A 179 2.31 11.83 11.94
C PHE A 179 2.03 12.56 13.26
N ASP A 180 1.15 13.55 13.20
CA ASP A 180 0.88 14.48 14.28
C ASP A 180 0.40 13.69 15.50
N ALA A 181 1.34 13.36 16.40
CA ALA A 181 1.10 12.62 17.65
C ALA A 181 0.02 13.31 18.51
N ASN A 182 -0.21 14.60 18.24
CA ASN A 182 -1.26 15.41 18.82
C ASN A 182 -2.68 15.01 18.37
N LEU A 183 -2.88 14.32 17.24
CA LEU A 183 -4.23 13.97 16.78
C LEU A 183 -4.86 12.84 17.63
N LEU A 184 -4.04 11.89 18.09
CA LEU A 184 -4.47 10.89 19.09
C LEU A 184 -4.70 11.53 20.47
N GLN A 185 -3.91 12.56 20.83
CA GLN A 185 -4.09 13.29 22.08
C GLN A 185 -5.36 14.15 22.05
N ARG A 186 -5.66 14.81 20.92
CA ARG A 186 -6.89 15.59 20.70
C ARG A 186 -8.15 14.71 20.72
N ARG A 187 -8.13 13.52 20.12
CA ARG A 187 -9.28 12.57 20.22
C ARG A 187 -9.50 12.12 21.66
N LYS A 188 -8.45 11.80 22.43
CA LYS A 188 -8.58 11.44 23.86
C LYS A 188 -9.17 12.57 24.71
N VAL A 189 -8.77 13.82 24.47
CA VAL A 189 -9.30 14.99 25.20
C VAL A 189 -10.78 15.23 24.89
N ILE A 190 -11.20 15.11 23.62
CA ILE A 190 -12.61 15.29 23.22
C ILE A 190 -13.49 14.20 23.85
N THR A 191 -13.03 12.94 23.90
CA THR A 191 -13.79 11.87 24.55
C THR A 191 -13.86 12.05 26.08
N MET A 192 -12.80 12.55 26.73
CA MET A 192 -12.84 12.86 28.17
C MET A 192 -13.75 14.04 28.52
N LEU A 193 -13.79 15.10 27.70
CA LEU A 193 -14.72 16.22 27.93
C LEU A 193 -16.19 15.79 27.79
N GLY A 194 -16.50 14.91 26.84
CA GLY A 194 -17.85 14.39 26.66
C GLY A 194 -18.37 13.61 27.88
N LEU A 195 -17.52 12.82 28.54
CA LEU A 195 -17.86 12.09 29.76
C LEU A 195 -18.08 13.01 30.96
N ALA A 196 -17.30 14.09 31.08
CA ALA A 196 -17.46 15.06 32.17
C ALA A 196 -18.78 15.87 32.06
N VAL A 197 -19.14 16.30 30.86
CA VAL A 197 -20.41 17.01 30.61
C VAL A 197 -21.60 16.07 30.78
N GLY A 198 -21.52 14.83 30.29
CA GLY A 198 -22.58 13.83 30.47
C GLY A 198 -22.81 13.46 31.94
N GLY A 199 -21.74 13.33 32.74
CA GLY A 199 -21.82 13.04 34.18
C GLY A 199 -22.48 14.15 34.99
N LEU A 200 -22.17 15.41 34.69
CA LEU A 200 -22.78 16.57 35.35
C LEU A 200 -24.27 16.72 35.02
N ILE A 201 -24.65 16.49 33.76
CA ILE A 201 -26.06 16.50 33.34
C ILE A 201 -26.82 15.35 34.02
N GLY A 202 -26.25 14.15 34.06
CA GLY A 202 -26.85 13.00 34.75
C GLY A 202 -27.07 13.23 36.24
N LEU A 203 -26.09 13.82 36.94
CA LEU A 203 -26.20 14.17 38.36
C LEU A 203 -27.25 15.26 38.62
N ALA A 204 -27.34 16.27 37.75
CA ALA A 204 -28.35 17.32 37.86
C ALA A 204 -29.76 16.77 37.66
N ILE A 205 -29.96 15.87 36.70
CA ILE A 205 -31.25 15.19 36.46
C ILE A 205 -31.60 14.30 37.66
N LEU A 206 -30.64 13.55 38.20
CA LEU A 206 -30.87 12.69 39.36
C LEU A 206 -31.23 13.51 40.61
N ALA A 207 -30.52 14.62 40.86
CA ALA A 207 -30.83 15.53 41.97
C ALA A 207 -32.22 16.17 41.81
N PHE A 208 -32.60 16.56 40.59
CA PHE A 208 -33.93 17.10 40.31
C PHE A 208 -35.04 16.07 40.56
N LEU A 209 -34.85 14.81 40.15
CA LEU A 209 -35.81 13.74 40.41
C LEU A 209 -35.92 13.41 41.91
N LEU A 210 -34.81 13.43 42.65
CA LEU A 210 -34.83 13.24 44.11
C LEU A 210 -35.57 14.38 44.83
N LEU A 211 -35.41 15.62 44.38
CA LEU A 211 -36.15 16.79 44.90
C LEU A 211 -37.67 16.68 44.64
N GLN A 212 -38.10 16.04 43.55
CA GLN A 212 -39.52 15.80 43.29
C GLN A 212 -40.10 14.59 44.04
N SER A 213 -39.24 13.71 44.57
CA SER A 213 -39.66 12.51 45.30
C SER A 213 -39.82 12.74 46.81
N ILE A 214 -39.61 13.97 47.31
CA ILE A 214 -39.85 14.32 48.72
C ILE A 214 -41.36 14.59 48.88
N PRO A 215 -42.12 13.72 49.59
CA PRO A 215 -43.53 13.99 49.85
C PRO A 215 -43.66 15.22 50.76
N LYS A 216 -44.63 16.09 50.43
CA LYS A 216 -44.96 17.28 51.22
C LYS A 216 -45.50 16.92 52.61
#